data_AF-A0A228Q2K9-F1
#
_entry.id   AF-A0A228Q2K9-F1
#
_cell.length_a   1.000
_cell.length_b   1.000
_cell.length_c   1.000
_cell.angle_alpha   90.00
_cell.angle_beta   90.00
_cell.angle_gamma   90.00
#
_symmetry.space_group_name_H-M   'P 1'
#
loop_
_entity.id
_entity.type
_entity.pdbx_description
1 polymer ?
#
loop_
_entity_poly.entity_id
_entity_poly.type
_entity_poly.pdbx_seq_one_letter_code
_entity_poly.pdbx_strand_id
1 'polypeptide(L)'
;MRCELRLAEVKKLTLGQLAFNHRHRDIRTRATGLVLLSSGLTPPKVAERLGVSVQSPYNWVMAWRERGVVGLLTGHGGGRPRALPDTMVAAAIQIATTEPLTLKKSATKRHSP
;
A
#
# COMPACT_ATOMS: atom_id res chain seq x y z
N MET A 1 13.51 16.54 -12.39
CA MET A 1 13.26 15.15 -12.86
C MET A 1 12.17 15.18 -13.92
N ARG A 2 12.43 14.74 -15.16
CA ARG A 2 11.41 14.74 -16.24
C ARG A 2 10.48 13.54 -16.02
N CYS A 3 9.25 13.80 -15.57
CA CYS A 3 8.25 12.78 -15.28
C CYS A 3 7.38 12.52 -16.51
N GLU A 4 7.99 12.05 -17.59
CA GLU A 4 7.28 11.67 -18.81
C GLU A 4 6.83 10.22 -18.71
N LEU A 5 5.53 9.97 -18.77
CA LEU A 5 4.95 8.63 -18.73
C LEU A 5 4.32 8.31 -20.07
N ARG A 6 4.95 7.42 -20.84
CA ARG A 6 4.36 6.87 -22.06
C ARG A 6 3.80 5.49 -21.76
N LEU A 7 2.51 5.30 -22.06
CA LEU A 7 1.82 4.03 -21.88
C LEU A 7 1.37 3.48 -23.23
N ALA A 8 1.55 2.19 -23.45
CA ALA A 8 0.90 1.47 -24.54
C ALA A 8 -0.62 1.42 -24.31
N GLU A 9 -1.40 1.29 -25.38
CA GLU A 9 -2.88 1.30 -25.31
C GLU A 9 -3.44 0.24 -24.36
N VAL A 10 -2.90 -0.98 -24.39
CA VAL A 10 -3.30 -2.04 -23.45
C VAL A 10 -3.13 -1.64 -21.99
N LYS A 11 -2.03 -0.93 -21.65
CA LYS A 11 -1.75 -0.46 -20.29
C LYS A 11 -2.69 0.69 -19.89
N LYS A 12 -3.05 1.56 -20.84
CA LYS A 12 -4.05 2.62 -20.60
C LYS A 12 -5.43 2.03 -20.32
N LEU A 13 -5.84 1.00 -21.06
CA LEU A 13 -7.10 0.28 -20.81
C LEU A 13 -7.13 -0.37 -19.43
N THR A 14 -6.05 -1.07 -19.05
CA THR A 14 -5.94 -1.66 -17.70
C THR A 14 -6.04 -0.60 -16.60
N LEU A 15 -5.32 0.52 -16.73
CA LEU A 15 -5.38 1.61 -15.75
C LEU A 15 -6.74 2.31 -15.74
N GLY A 16 -7.39 2.45 -16.89
CA GLY A 16 -8.75 2.97 -16.97
C GLY A 16 -9.72 2.08 -16.19
N GLN A 17 -9.72 0.76 -16.45
CA GLN A 17 -10.56 -0.18 -15.71
C GLN A 17 -10.27 -0.15 -14.20
N LEU A 18 -8.99 -0.05 -13.81
CA LEU A 18 -8.59 0.07 -12.40
C LEU A 18 -9.09 1.40 -11.78
N ALA A 19 -9.01 2.50 -12.52
CA ALA A 19 -9.47 3.82 -12.09
C ALA A 19 -10.99 3.87 -11.86
N PHE A 20 -11.77 3.16 -12.68
CA PHE A 20 -13.23 3.14 -12.56
C PHE A 20 -13.72 2.12 -11.52
N ASN A 21 -13.19 0.90 -11.53
CA ASN A 21 -13.87 -0.24 -10.92
C ASN A 21 -13.24 -0.76 -9.62
N HIS A 22 -12.03 -0.34 -9.28
CA HIS A 22 -11.35 -0.90 -8.11
C HIS A 22 -12.06 -0.51 -6.80
N ARG A 23 -12.21 -1.43 -5.84
CA ARG A 23 -12.94 -1.17 -4.58
C ARG A 23 -12.34 -0.06 -3.72
N HIS A 24 -11.00 0.02 -3.64
CA HIS A 24 -10.30 0.98 -2.79
C HIS A 24 -10.06 2.30 -3.52
N ARG A 25 -10.47 3.41 -2.88
CA ARG A 25 -10.41 4.76 -3.44
C ARG A 25 -8.98 5.21 -3.76
N ASP A 26 -8.03 4.88 -2.89
CA ASP A 26 -6.62 5.22 -3.08
C ASP A 26 -6.05 4.60 -4.36
N ILE A 27 -6.36 3.33 -4.63
CA ILE A 27 -5.94 2.63 -5.84
C ILE A 27 -6.59 3.26 -7.08
N ARG A 28 -7.89 3.61 -7.01
CA ARG A 28 -8.55 4.37 -8.09
C ARG A 28 -7.85 5.70 -8.35
N THR A 29 -7.57 6.48 -7.31
CA THR A 29 -6.89 7.78 -7.42
C THR A 29 -5.50 7.64 -8.06
N ARG A 30 -4.70 6.64 -7.66
CA ARG A 30 -3.38 6.36 -8.24
C ARG A 30 -3.47 6.02 -9.72
N ALA A 31 -4.42 5.17 -10.09
CA ALA A 31 -4.67 4.78 -11.47
C ALA A 31 -5.09 5.98 -12.33
N THR A 32 -6.04 6.79 -11.84
CA THR A 32 -6.45 8.04 -12.49
C THR A 32 -5.27 8.99 -12.69
N GLY A 33 -4.39 9.11 -11.69
CA GLY A 33 -3.19 9.94 -11.78
C GLY A 33 -2.26 9.52 -12.92
N LEU A 34 -2.00 8.22 -13.08
CA LEU A 34 -1.18 7.72 -14.18
C LEU A 34 -1.83 7.91 -15.55
N VAL A 35 -3.14 7.74 -15.67
CA VAL A 35 -3.86 8.00 -16.93
C VAL A 35 -3.70 9.48 -17.33
N LEU A 36 -3.91 10.41 -16.40
CA LEU A 36 -3.75 11.84 -16.64
C LEU A 36 -2.30 12.23 -17.00
N LEU A 37 -1.32 11.65 -16.32
CA LEU A 37 0.09 11.85 -16.66
C LEU A 37 0.39 11.34 -18.07
N SER A 38 -0.17 10.19 -18.45
CA SER A 38 0.02 9.63 -19.79
C SER A 38 -0.66 10.41 -20.90
N SER A 39 -1.68 11.21 -20.57
CA SER A 39 -2.31 12.16 -21.49
C SER A 39 -1.60 13.52 -21.54
N GLY A 40 -0.42 13.65 -20.92
CA GLY A 40 0.44 14.82 -21.02
C GLY A 40 0.25 15.88 -19.93
N LEU A 41 -0.57 15.62 -18.90
CA LEU A 41 -0.63 16.54 -17.76
C LEU A 41 0.66 16.45 -16.94
N THR A 42 1.08 17.57 -16.37
CA THR A 42 2.25 17.62 -15.49
C THR A 42 1.91 17.11 -14.10
N PRO A 43 2.88 16.53 -13.35
CA PRO A 43 2.65 16.06 -11.99
C PRO A 43 2.00 17.08 -11.04
N PRO A 44 2.38 18.39 -11.03
CA PRO A 44 1.69 19.37 -10.21
C PRO A 44 0.21 19.57 -10.56
N LYS A 45 -0.13 19.62 -11.86
CA LYS A 45 -1.53 19.74 -12.32
C LYS A 45 -2.36 18.50 -11.97
N VAL A 46 -1.74 17.32 -12.03
CA VAL A 46 -2.40 16.07 -11.59
C VAL A 46 -2.63 16.07 -10.08
N ALA A 47 -1.65 16.52 -9.30
CA ALA A 47 -1.77 16.62 -7.84
C ALA A 47 -2.90 17.57 -7.43
N GLU A 48 -2.94 18.76 -8.05
CA GLU A 48 -4.01 19.74 -7.87
C GLU A 48 -5.38 19.15 -8.21
N ARG A 49 -5.53 18.55 -9.41
CA ARG A 49 -6.80 17.98 -9.88
C ARG A 49 -7.31 16.84 -9.00
N LEU A 50 -6.41 16.09 -8.35
CA LEU A 50 -6.76 14.96 -7.49
C LEU A 50 -6.80 15.30 -6.00
N GLY A 51 -6.45 16.54 -5.62
CA GLY A 51 -6.39 16.97 -4.22
C GLY A 51 -5.37 16.19 -3.38
N VAL A 52 -4.20 15.88 -3.95
CA VAL A 52 -3.11 15.15 -3.27
C VAL A 52 -1.84 15.98 -3.19
N SER A 53 -0.87 15.53 -2.40
CA SER A 53 0.46 16.15 -2.37
C SER A 53 1.13 16.07 -3.76
N VAL A 54 1.88 17.13 -4.11
CA VAL A 54 2.67 17.21 -5.35
C VAL A 54 3.66 16.04 -5.48
N GLN A 55 4.11 15.46 -4.36
CA GLN A 55 5.02 14.31 -4.37
C GLN A 55 4.32 13.00 -4.80
N SER A 56 3.00 12.88 -4.60
CA SER A 56 2.29 11.63 -4.84
C SER A 56 2.34 11.15 -6.29
N PRO A 57 2.08 11.99 -7.31
CA PRO A 57 2.19 11.57 -8.71
C PRO A 57 3.60 11.08 -9.10
N TYR A 58 4.66 11.69 -8.57
CA TYR A 58 6.03 11.21 -8.80
C TYR A 58 6.25 9.81 -8.21
N ASN A 59 5.78 9.59 -6.98
CA ASN A 59 5.90 8.29 -6.32
C ASN A 59 5.12 7.21 -7.07
N TRP A 60 3.95 7.52 -7.62
CA TRP A 60 3.16 6.57 -8.41
C TRP A 60 3.85 6.20 -9.72
N VAL A 61 4.47 7.17 -10.42
CA VAL A 61 5.25 6.90 -11.63
C VAL A 61 6.44 6.00 -11.33
N MET A 62 7.16 6.26 -10.23
CA MET A 62 8.27 5.41 -9.79
C MET A 62 7.80 3.98 -9.49
N ALA A 63 6.76 3.83 -8.65
CA ALA A 63 6.20 2.52 -8.31
C ALA A 63 5.70 1.76 -9.54
N TRP A 64 5.07 2.46 -10.49
CA TRP A 64 4.63 1.89 -11.77
C TRP A 64 5.80 1.43 -12.64
N ARG A 65 6.87 2.21 -12.75
CA ARG A 65 8.06 1.84 -13.53
C ARG A 65 8.78 0.63 -12.95
N GLU A 66 8.85 0.54 -11.63
CA GLU A 66 9.51 -0.57 -10.91
C GLU A 66 8.69 -1.87 -10.95
N ARG A 67 7.37 -1.79 -10.73
CA ARG A 67 6.52 -2.94 -10.39
C ARG A 67 5.23 -3.03 -11.20
N GLY A 68 5.01 -2.15 -12.17
CA GLY A 68 3.77 -2.09 -12.94
C GLY A 68 2.54 -1.89 -12.05
N VAL A 69 1.45 -2.59 -12.37
CA VAL A 69 0.18 -2.54 -11.63
C VAL A 69 0.39 -2.87 -10.15
N VAL A 70 1.26 -3.83 -9.82
CA VAL A 70 1.51 -4.24 -8.42
C VAL A 70 2.00 -3.05 -7.59
N GLY A 71 2.83 -2.16 -8.17
CA GLY A 71 3.31 -0.95 -7.49
C GLY A 71 2.19 0.02 -7.08
N LEU A 72 1.03 -0.04 -7.74
CA LEU A 72 -0.14 0.79 -7.41
C LEU A 72 -1.02 0.17 -6.35
N LEU A 73 -1.08 -1.16 -6.33
CA LEU A 73 -1.84 -1.94 -5.35
C LEU A 73 -1.13 -1.98 -3.99
N THR A 74 0.21 -1.91 -3.98
CA THR A 74 1.01 -1.81 -2.76
C THR A 74 0.86 -0.45 -2.09
N GLY A 75 0.77 -0.42 -0.75
CA GLY A 75 0.62 0.82 0.02
C GLY A 75 -0.78 1.04 0.59
N HIS A 76 -1.73 0.13 0.32
CA HIS A 76 -2.82 -0.15 1.26
C HIS A 76 -2.29 -1.07 2.39
N GLY A 77 -1.19 -0.66 3.00
CA GLY A 77 -0.62 -1.25 4.20
C GLY A 77 -0.96 -0.36 5.38
N GLY A 78 -2.25 -0.11 5.60
CA GLY A 78 -2.68 0.52 6.84
C GLY A 78 -2.41 -0.45 7.98
N GLY A 79 -1.47 -0.11 8.85
CA GLY A 79 -1.11 -0.91 10.01
C GLY A 79 0.32 -0.66 10.44
N ARG A 80 0.58 -0.74 11.75
CA ARG A 80 1.94 -0.74 12.29
C ARG A 80 2.72 -1.87 11.60
N PRO A 81 3.95 -1.63 11.11
CA PRO A 81 4.84 -2.71 10.69
C PRO A 81 4.86 -3.81 11.75
N ARG A 82 4.85 -5.06 11.34
CA ARG A 82 4.84 -6.21 12.25
C ARG A 82 5.94 -6.04 13.30
N ALA A 83 5.55 -6.00 14.57
CA ALA A 83 6.48 -5.72 15.67
C ALA A 83 7.45 -6.88 15.95
N LEU A 84 7.10 -8.10 15.51
CA LEU A 84 7.86 -9.32 15.77
C LEU A 84 8.46 -9.88 14.47
N PRO A 85 9.78 -10.14 14.42
CA PRO A 85 10.41 -10.82 13.28
C PRO A 85 9.89 -12.26 13.14
N ASP A 86 10.06 -12.85 11.96
CA ASP A 86 9.55 -14.20 11.64
C ASP A 86 10.06 -15.28 12.60
N THR A 87 11.30 -15.15 13.04
CA THR A 87 11.92 -16.05 14.02
C THR A 87 11.20 -16.05 15.36
N MET A 88 10.75 -14.88 15.84
CA MET A 88 10.03 -14.77 17.11
C MET A 88 8.60 -15.29 17.02
N VAL A 89 7.95 -15.16 15.86
CA VAL A 89 6.62 -15.73 15.64
C VAL A 89 6.69 -17.24 15.53
N ALA A 90 7.70 -17.78 14.85
CA ALA A 90 7.94 -19.23 14.81
C ALA A 90 8.18 -19.79 16.22
N ALA A 91 8.99 -19.11 17.04
CA ALA A 91 9.20 -19.50 18.44
C ALA A 91 7.91 -19.44 19.27
N ALA A 92 7.10 -18.39 19.12
CA ALA A 92 5.81 -18.28 19.82
C ALA A 92 4.83 -19.37 19.43
N ILE A 93 4.78 -19.76 18.15
CA ILE A 93 3.95 -20.87 17.66
C ILE A 93 4.43 -22.20 18.27
N GLN A 94 5.74 -22.44 18.30
CA GLN A 94 6.29 -23.65 18.92
C GLN A 94 5.91 -23.73 20.40
N ILE A 95 6.14 -22.66 21.17
CA ILE A 95 5.78 -22.58 22.59
C ILE A 95 4.29 -22.87 22.81
N ALA A 96 3.41 -22.25 22.02
CA ALA A 96 1.96 -22.44 22.12
C ALA A 96 1.51 -23.86 21.73
N THR A 97 2.29 -24.57 20.92
CA THR A 97 2.00 -25.94 20.50
C THR A 97 2.56 -26.98 21.49
N THR A 98 3.64 -26.65 22.19
CA THR A 98 4.31 -27.55 23.15
C THR A 98 3.80 -27.44 24.58
N GLU A 99 3.15 -26.32 24.95
CA GLU A 99 2.57 -26.13 26.28
C GLU A 99 1.08 -25.77 26.18
N PRO A 100 0.18 -26.42 26.98
CA PRO A 100 -1.19 -25.94 27.13
C PRO A 100 -1.17 -24.66 27.98
N LEU A 101 -0.80 -23.54 27.36
CA LEU A 101 -0.82 -22.22 27.99
C LEU A 101 -2.27 -21.78 28.16
N THR A 102 -2.85 -22.17 29.29
CA THR A 102 -4.18 -21.73 29.69
C THR A 102 -4.10 -20.26 30.08
N LEU A 103 -4.85 -19.40 29.36
CA LEU A 103 -4.96 -17.94 29.55
C LEU A 103 -5.40 -17.46 30.96
N LYS A 104 -5.46 -18.34 31.97
CA LYS A 104 -5.99 -18.04 33.32
C LYS A 104 -4.94 -17.63 34.36
N LYS A 105 -3.63 -17.59 34.05
CA LYS A 105 -2.58 -17.29 35.07
C LYS A 105 -1.96 -15.89 35.02
N SER A 106 -2.38 -15.01 34.13
CA SER A 106 -1.92 -13.60 34.08
C SER A 106 -2.83 -12.62 34.84
N ALA A 107 -3.70 -13.12 35.71
CA ALA A 107 -4.54 -12.30 36.58
C ALA A 107 -4.55 -12.87 38.01
N THR A 108 -3.43 -12.76 38.74
CA THR A 108 -3.38 -12.60 40.22
C THR A 108 -1.91 -12.48 40.66
N LYS A 109 -1.39 -11.24 40.73
CA LYS A 109 -0.45 -10.81 41.76
C LYS A 109 -0.43 -9.28 41.84
N ARG A 110 -1.59 -8.70 42.20
CA ARG A 110 -1.66 -7.39 42.85
C ARG A 110 -2.13 -7.63 44.27
N HIS A 111 -1.16 -7.73 45.18
CA HIS A 111 -1.16 -7.44 46.62
C HIS A 111 0.20 -7.94 47.10
N SER A 112 0.96 -7.25 47.93
CA SER A 112 0.62 -6.41 49.10
C SER A 112 1.97 -5.78 49.55
N PRO A 113 2.10 -5.20 50.75
CA PRO A 113 1.25 -4.28 51.52
C PRO A 113 1.87 -2.87 51.59
#